data_AF-A0A957MYF6-F1
#
_entry.id   AF-A0A957MYF6-F1
#
_cell.length_a   1.000
_cell.length_b   1.000
_cell.length_c   1.000
_cell.angle_alpha   90.00
_cell.angle_beta   90.00
_cell.angle_gamma   90.00
#
_symmetry.space_group_name_H-M   'P 1'
#
loop_
_entity.id
_entity.type
_entity.pdbx_description
1 polymer ?
#
loop_
_entity_poly.entity_id
_entity_poly.type
_entity_poly.pdbx_seq_one_letter_code
_entity_poly.pdbx_strand_id
1 'polypeptide(L)'
;EGAERGAYIVAVANCGRCHTPRGENGAPDMSRMLAGAPLQDTIAPNLTPHESSNLSFLTEEQVASFLLTGIYDDGTPVEGPMKGIIDNGTSRLTEADALAIAQYLKSLPPVASE
;
A
#
# COMPACT_ATOMS: atom_id res chain seq x y z
N GLU A 1 -2.22 -19.25 -0.14
CA GLU A 1 -1.71 -19.14 -1.52
C GLU A 1 -1.61 -17.68 -2.00
N GLY A 2 -2.72 -16.95 -2.23
CA GLY A 2 -2.67 -15.55 -2.69
C GLY A 2 -2.00 -14.57 -1.72
N ALA A 3 -2.46 -14.53 -0.45
CA ALA A 3 -1.95 -13.60 0.55
C ALA A 3 -0.45 -13.80 0.90
N GLU A 4 0.06 -15.04 0.87
CA GLU A 4 1.49 -15.31 1.12
C GLU A 4 2.37 -14.73 0.00
N ARG A 5 1.90 -14.85 -1.24
CA ARG A 5 2.56 -14.22 -2.38
C ARG A 5 2.48 -12.70 -2.32
N GLY A 6 1.33 -12.16 -1.92
CA GLY A 6 1.17 -10.74 -1.65
C GLY A 6 2.16 -10.22 -0.60
N ALA A 7 2.30 -10.93 0.52
CA ALA A 7 3.25 -10.60 1.58
C ALA A 7 4.69 -10.55 1.06
N TYR A 8 5.07 -11.54 0.25
CA TYR A 8 6.39 -11.57 -0.40
C TYR A 8 6.60 -10.36 -1.30
N ILE A 9 5.63 -10.04 -2.18
CA ILE A 9 5.74 -8.91 -3.10
C ILE A 9 5.82 -7.59 -2.34
N VAL A 10 4.98 -7.40 -1.32
CA VAL A 10 4.99 -6.19 -0.47
C VAL A 10 6.33 -6.00 0.24
N ALA A 11 6.98 -7.08 0.67
CA ALA A 11 8.30 -7.03 1.27
C ALA A 11 9.38 -6.63 0.25
N VAL A 12 9.43 -7.27 -0.93
CA VAL A 12 10.48 -6.99 -1.94
C VAL A 12 10.27 -5.67 -2.69
N ALA A 13 9.02 -5.25 -2.89
CA ALA A 13 8.67 -3.93 -3.42
C ALA A 13 8.85 -2.82 -2.38
N ASN A 14 9.19 -3.19 -1.14
CA ASN A 14 9.56 -2.29 -0.06
C ASN A 14 8.45 -1.27 0.29
N CYS A 15 7.17 -1.67 0.20
CA CYS A 15 6.05 -0.77 0.50
C CYS A 15 6.16 -0.19 1.92
N GLY A 16 6.66 -1.01 2.86
CA GLY A 16 6.89 -0.62 4.25
C GLY A 16 7.86 0.56 4.42
N ARG A 17 8.75 0.85 3.46
CA ARG A 17 9.70 1.97 3.55
C ARG A 17 9.01 3.31 3.68
N CYS A 18 7.90 3.50 2.96
CA CYS A 18 7.15 4.75 2.94
C CYS A 18 5.86 4.65 3.76
N HIS A 19 5.23 3.47 3.82
CA HIS A 19 3.94 3.29 4.48
C HIS A 19 4.03 2.81 5.93
N THR A 20 5.23 2.71 6.53
CA THR A 20 5.37 2.37 7.96
C THR A 20 5.89 3.59 8.70
N PRO A 21 5.23 4.02 9.81
CA PRO A 21 5.69 5.15 10.58
C PRO A 21 7.04 4.84 11.22
N ARG A 22 7.79 5.90 11.55
CA ARG A 22 9.09 5.80 12.22
C ARG A 22 8.98 6.28 13.66
N GLY A 23 9.61 5.56 14.57
CA GLY A 23 9.77 5.98 15.96
C GLY A 23 10.79 7.10 16.11
N GLU A 24 10.97 7.57 17.35
CA GLU A 24 11.85 8.70 17.68
C GLU A 24 13.33 8.48 17.29
N ASN A 25 13.78 7.22 17.31
CA ASN A 25 15.11 6.83 16.87
C ASN A 25 15.26 6.72 15.34
N GLY A 26 14.21 7.05 14.59
CA GLY A 26 14.14 6.96 13.14
C GLY A 26 13.97 5.52 12.61
N ALA A 27 13.87 4.50 13.47
CA ALA A 27 13.61 3.12 13.03
C ALA A 27 12.12 2.94 12.66
N PRO A 28 11.78 2.06 11.70
CA PRO A 28 10.39 1.75 11.41
C PRO A 28 9.71 1.12 12.64
N ASP A 29 8.53 1.61 12.98
CA ASP A 29 7.70 1.04 14.04
C ASP A 29 6.92 -0.15 13.47
N MET A 30 7.50 -1.34 13.64
CA MET A 30 6.92 -2.57 13.11
C MET A 30 5.60 -2.96 13.79
N SER A 31 5.27 -2.40 14.96
CA SER A 31 3.95 -2.60 15.58
C SER A 31 2.83 -1.92 14.77
N ARG A 32 3.21 -0.96 13.92
CA ARG A 32 2.33 -0.22 13.00
C ARG A 32 2.76 -0.37 11.55
N MET A 33 3.29 -1.54 11.20
CA MET A 33 3.68 -1.88 9.84
C MET A 33 2.55 -1.54 8.85
N LEU A 34 2.89 -0.77 7.81
CA LEU A 34 1.97 -0.35 6.73
C LEU A 34 0.82 0.60 7.16
N ALA A 35 0.84 1.15 8.38
CA ALA A 35 -0.20 2.05 8.90
C ALA A 35 -0.17 3.49 8.34
N GLY A 36 0.68 3.77 7.35
CA GLY A 36 0.93 5.10 6.81
C GLY A 36 2.03 5.85 7.55
N ALA A 37 2.56 6.91 6.95
CA ALA A 37 3.59 7.73 7.58
C ALA A 37 3.66 9.14 6.97
N PRO A 38 4.01 10.17 7.76
CA PRO A 38 4.38 11.46 7.20
C PRO A 38 5.67 11.33 6.38
N LEU A 39 5.64 11.90 5.18
CA LEU A 39 6.81 12.14 4.33
C LEU A 39 7.09 13.65 4.30
N GLN A 40 8.20 14.06 3.68
CA GLN A 40 8.66 15.44 3.72
C GLN A 40 7.62 16.47 3.23
N ASP A 41 6.91 16.15 2.14
CA ASP A 41 5.95 17.06 1.49
C ASP A 41 4.55 16.44 1.32
N THR A 42 4.34 15.22 1.83
CA THR A 42 3.08 14.47 1.66
C THR A 42 2.91 13.43 2.76
N ILE A 43 1.78 12.73 2.80
CA ILE A 43 1.50 11.65 3.74
C ILE A 43 1.31 10.37 2.94
N ALA A 44 2.10 9.34 3.26
CA ALA A 44 1.88 8.00 2.74
C ALA A 44 0.61 7.42 3.40
N PRO A 45 -0.39 6.98 2.61
CA PRO A 45 -1.65 6.50 3.17
C PRO A 45 -1.48 5.20 3.95
N ASN A 46 -2.41 4.94 4.86
CA ASN A 46 -2.52 3.68 5.58
C ASN A 46 -2.95 2.55 4.63
N LEU A 47 -2.19 1.45 4.58
CA LEU A 47 -2.46 0.29 3.73
C LEU A 47 -3.00 -0.91 4.53
N THR A 48 -3.45 -0.70 5.76
CA THR A 48 -4.18 -1.70 6.56
C THR A 48 -5.69 -1.46 6.41
N PRO A 49 -6.55 -2.46 6.66
CA PRO A 49 -8.01 -2.33 6.50
C PRO A 49 -8.66 -1.60 7.68
N HIS A 50 -8.05 -0.50 8.15
CA HIS A 50 -8.60 0.36 9.20
C HIS A 50 -9.63 1.32 8.60
N GLU A 51 -10.62 1.74 9.40
CA GLU A 51 -11.72 2.63 8.95
C GLU A 51 -11.24 4.01 8.48
N SER A 52 -10.11 4.49 9.02
CA SER A 52 -9.45 5.73 8.58
C SER A 52 -8.72 5.58 7.24
N SER A 53 -8.59 4.35 6.72
CA SER A 53 -8.02 4.08 5.41
C SER A 53 -9.10 3.89 4.36
N ASN A 54 -8.90 4.50 3.20
CA ASN A 54 -9.71 4.24 2.00
C ASN A 54 -9.68 2.75 1.60
N LEU A 55 -8.63 2.00 1.98
CA LEU A 55 -8.50 0.58 1.67
C LEU A 55 -9.68 -0.26 2.20
N SER A 56 -10.25 0.13 3.34
CA SER A 56 -11.38 -0.60 3.95
C SER A 56 -12.65 -0.59 3.06
N PHE A 57 -12.79 0.43 2.21
CA PHE A 57 -13.93 0.61 1.31
C PHE A 57 -13.68 0.08 -0.11
N LEU A 58 -12.44 -0.20 -0.48
CA LEU A 58 -12.07 -0.69 -1.81
C LEU A 58 -12.19 -2.21 -1.92
N THR A 59 -12.62 -2.72 -3.07
CA THR A 59 -12.50 -4.15 -3.38
C THR A 59 -11.05 -4.53 -3.69
N GLU A 60 -10.73 -5.83 -3.67
CA GLU A 60 -9.39 -6.31 -4.02
C GLU A 60 -9.03 -5.94 -5.47
N GLU A 61 -10.01 -5.99 -6.37
CA GLU A 61 -9.87 -5.65 -7.78
C GLU A 61 -9.61 -4.15 -7.98
N GLN A 62 -10.25 -3.28 -7.19
CA GLN A 62 -9.98 -1.84 -7.26
C GLN A 62 -8.56 -1.52 -6.81
N VAL A 63 -8.07 -2.18 -5.75
CA VAL A 63 -6.69 -2.03 -5.28
C VAL A 63 -5.72 -2.55 -6.34
N ALA A 64 -5.98 -3.72 -6.91
CA ALA A 64 -5.15 -4.28 -7.96
C ALA A 64 -5.11 -3.39 -9.22
N SER A 65 -6.27 -2.88 -9.65
CA SER A 65 -6.39 -1.94 -10.77
C SER A 65 -5.57 -0.68 -10.53
N PHE A 66 -5.65 -0.10 -9.32
CA PHE A 66 -4.82 1.04 -8.94
C PHE A 66 -3.32 0.72 -9.04
N LEU A 67 -2.88 -0.44 -8.53
CA LEU A 67 -1.47 -0.84 -8.59
C LEU A 67 -0.96 -1.01 -10.03
N LEU A 68 -1.83 -1.43 -10.96
CA LEU A 68 -1.50 -1.63 -12.36
C LEU A 68 -1.54 -0.33 -13.18
N THR A 69 -2.47 0.57 -12.87
CA THR A 69 -2.77 1.74 -13.71
C THR A 69 -2.34 3.07 -13.11
N GLY A 70 -2.25 3.16 -11.79
CA GLY A 70 -2.07 4.40 -11.05
C GLY A 70 -3.26 5.34 -11.11
N ILE A 71 -4.46 4.84 -11.38
CA ILE A 71 -5.69 5.62 -11.43
C ILE A 71 -6.57 5.24 -10.24
N TYR A 72 -7.03 6.24 -9.48
CA TYR A 72 -7.99 6.06 -8.40
C TYR A 72 -9.39 5.73 -8.95
N ASP A 73 -10.30 5.24 -8.10
CA ASP A 73 -11.66 4.87 -8.51
C ASP A 73 -12.48 6.05 -9.06
N ASP A 74 -12.15 7.28 -8.66
CA ASP A 74 -12.73 8.52 -9.19
C ASP A 74 -12.14 8.96 -10.54
N GLY A 75 -11.18 8.21 -11.09
CA GLY A 75 -10.52 8.48 -12.36
C GLY A 75 -9.33 9.43 -12.27
N THR A 76 -8.99 9.94 -11.09
CA THR A 76 -7.84 10.82 -10.92
C THR A 76 -6.53 10.01 -10.96
N PRO A 77 -5.48 10.51 -11.63
CA PRO A 77 -4.18 9.85 -11.62
C PRO A 77 -3.47 10.10 -10.29
N VAL A 78 -2.72 9.09 -9.82
CA VAL A 78 -1.82 9.24 -8.68
C VAL A 78 -0.69 10.21 -9.01
N GLU A 79 -0.30 11.00 -8.01
CA GLU A 79 0.79 11.96 -8.11
C GLU A 79 1.90 11.64 -7.10
N GLY A 80 2.98 12.44 -7.16
CA GLY A 80 4.07 12.37 -6.19
C GLY A 80 4.88 11.06 -6.24
N PRO A 81 5.50 10.67 -5.12
CA PRO A 81 6.40 9.52 -5.10
C PRO A 81 5.75 8.20 -5.52
N MET A 82 4.47 8.02 -5.19
CA MET A 82 3.75 6.77 -5.52
C MET A 82 3.57 6.60 -7.03
N LYS A 83 3.39 7.69 -7.79
CA LYS A 83 3.40 7.64 -9.26
C LYS A 83 4.68 7.01 -9.80
N GLY A 84 5.84 7.39 -9.26
CA GLY A 84 7.13 6.83 -9.66
C GLY A 84 7.24 5.32 -9.38
N ILE A 85 6.69 4.85 -8.25
CA ILE A 85 6.64 3.43 -7.89
C ILE A 85 5.73 2.65 -8.84
N ILE A 86 4.61 3.24 -9.25
CA ILE A 86 3.68 2.60 -10.19
C ILE A 86 4.31 2.52 -11.58
N ASP A 87 4.74 3.64 -12.14
CA ASP A 87 5.29 3.72 -13.50
C ASP A 87 6.53 2.81 -13.71
N ASN A 88 7.32 2.60 -12.65
CA ASN A 88 8.58 1.84 -12.73
C ASN A 88 8.55 0.47 -12.05
N GLY A 89 7.45 0.10 -11.40
CA GLY A 89 7.35 -1.10 -10.59
C GLY A 89 6.01 -1.80 -10.77
N THR A 90 5.00 -1.36 -10.02
CA THR A 90 3.75 -2.14 -9.86
C THR A 90 2.93 -2.23 -11.15
N SER A 91 3.05 -1.26 -12.07
CA SER A 91 2.38 -1.31 -13.39
C SER A 91 2.82 -2.48 -14.27
N ARG A 92 3.95 -3.14 -13.93
CA ARG A 92 4.48 -4.31 -14.67
C ARG A 92 4.12 -5.64 -14.03
N LEU A 93 3.38 -5.61 -12.92
CA LEU A 93 2.90 -6.83 -12.27
C LEU A 93 1.89 -7.54 -13.16
N THR A 94 1.76 -8.85 -12.96
CA THR A 94 0.59 -9.56 -13.49
C THR A 94 -0.65 -9.18 -12.69
N GLU A 95 -1.84 -9.36 -13.28
CA GLU A 95 -3.09 -9.15 -12.55
C GLU A 95 -3.19 -10.03 -11.29
N ALA A 96 -2.72 -11.28 -11.37
CA ALA A 96 -2.67 -12.19 -10.23
C ALA A 96 -1.72 -11.70 -9.11
N ASP A 97 -0.61 -11.06 -9.47
CA ASP A 97 0.33 -10.47 -8.51
C ASP A 97 -0.29 -9.25 -7.82
N ALA A 98 -0.95 -8.39 -8.59
CA ALA A 98 -1.63 -7.21 -8.06
C ALA A 98 -2.80 -7.61 -7.13
N LEU A 99 -3.59 -8.62 -7.51
CA LEU A 99 -4.62 -9.20 -6.63
C LEU A 99 -4.01 -9.82 -5.37
N ALA A 100 -2.89 -10.53 -5.48
CA ALA A 100 -2.22 -11.13 -4.33
C ALA A 100 -1.79 -10.06 -3.31
N ILE A 101 -1.26 -8.92 -3.77
CA ILE A 101 -0.97 -7.76 -2.92
C ILE A 101 -2.24 -7.26 -2.23
N ALA A 102 -3.32 -7.04 -3.00
CA ALA A 102 -4.58 -6.54 -2.44
C ALA A 102 -5.14 -7.47 -1.35
N GLN A 103 -5.15 -8.78 -1.60
CA GLN A 103 -5.55 -9.82 -0.65
C GLN A 103 -4.71 -9.78 0.63
N TYR A 104 -3.39 -9.65 0.49
CA TYR A 104 -2.51 -9.54 1.65
C TYR A 104 -2.82 -8.28 2.46
N LEU A 105 -2.89 -7.11 1.83
CA LEU A 105 -3.17 -5.84 2.51
C LEU A 105 -4.50 -5.88 3.27
N LYS A 106 -5.55 -6.44 2.66
CA LYS A 106 -6.87 -6.58 3.30
C LYS A 106 -6.92 -7.65 4.39
N SER A 107 -5.98 -8.60 4.41
CA SER A 107 -5.85 -9.61 5.47
C SER A 107 -5.11 -9.12 6.71
N LEU A 108 -4.44 -7.96 6.64
CA LEU A 108 -3.70 -7.40 7.76
C LEU A 108 -4.63 -7.03 8.92
N PRO A 109 -4.15 -7.09 10.18
CA PRO A 109 -4.87 -6.49 11.28
C PRO A 109 -5.03 -4.98 11.01
N PRO A 110 -6.22 -4.40 11.27
CA PRO A 110 -6.43 -2.97 11.10
C PRO A 110 -5.61 -2.20 12.14
N VAL A 111 -4.85 -1.20 11.70
CA VAL A 111 -4.04 -0.34 12.57
C VAL A 111 -4.42 1.11 12.32
N ALA A 112 -4.71 1.87 13.38
CA ALA A 112 -4.99 3.29 13.25
C ALA A 112 -3.75 4.04 12.75
N SER A 113 -3.95 4.92 11.77
CA SER A 113 -2.99 5.95 11.39
C SER A 113 -3.01 7.04 12.46
N GLU A 114 -1.85 7.37 13.05
CA GLU A 114 -1.70 8.50 13.99
C GLU A 114 -1.56 9.85 13.25
#